data_AF-A0A2C9JJR3-F1
#
_entry.id   AF-A0A2C9JJR3-F1
#
_cell.length_a   1.000
_cell.length_b   1.000
_cell.length_c   1.000
_cell.angle_alpha   90.00
_cell.angle_beta   90.00
_cell.angle_gamma   90.00
#
_symmetry.space_group_name_H-M   'P 1'
#
loop_
_entity.id
_entity.type
_entity.pdbx_description
1 polymer ?
#
loop_
_entity_poly.entity_id
_entity_poly.type
_entity_poly.pdbx_seq_one_letter_code
_entity_poly.pdbx_strand_id
1 'polypeptide(L)'
;CFFFFQDGECLVFPSNASLQILETIKNNLHKQREKLQRKMQPTSFVSRNSQRVEEAGASASTSQTLVTVSHPASSYLVSEAEFLTRMEDGLRRVKRYENQALQQKVRDIIPVNQLEVNAKQRYDTRSRAQSTWQMKDFLLLSLLNWFKTSFFKWVDTLPCERCHGSTQNTGYLTPTPDDLQWGARRVESHLCSSCNHVNRFPRYTDAEKLLTSRCGRCGEWADCFTLCCRSLDFEARYVMDWTDHVWTEVYSNSQSRWLHCDACENVCDKPLLYESGWGKKLTYVIAVSKDEIQDVTWRYSAKHNEILARRTLCRESWLRRAVHQLWKREISRLSQERQQELWQRLICELTEFITKKNDTAEALPGRTTGSVAWREARGELGASASQQSQVQNNFVFIPTEAERECEMIHIVYNCATDKYLRLSSGNQEYEGWQTCVFTNQDIFRKEEYDWKMVYLTRHEESAYGEIVWKFDITGTDLRISKVEFKAESAVFETGAVNWRICAGEMCFMHTGSSLQNMITIDVHGCQTLTVTAVLQGGQGQNAWQHAQLFRQSLENTGGTPLDLKLFLN
;
A
#
# COMPACT_ATOMS: atom_id res chain seq x y z
N CYS A 1 0.58 11.58 42.30
CA CYS A 1 -0.67 11.24 41.59
C CYS A 1 -1.79 12.25 41.94
N PHE A 2 -1.69 13.52 41.51
CA PHE A 2 -2.71 14.55 41.79
C PHE A 2 -2.89 15.53 40.60
N PHE A 3 -3.01 15.02 39.37
CA PHE A 3 -3.11 15.89 38.18
C PHE A 3 -4.37 15.67 37.34
N PHE A 4 -5.11 14.61 37.63
CA PHE A 4 -6.36 14.27 36.95
C PHE A 4 -7.39 13.97 38.03
N PHE A 5 -8.63 14.39 37.82
CA PHE A 5 -9.74 13.97 38.67
C PHE A 5 -10.52 12.85 37.98
N GLN A 6 -11.13 12.00 38.78
CA GLN A 6 -11.90 10.87 38.30
C GLN A 6 -13.33 11.33 37.99
N ASP A 7 -13.74 11.19 36.73
CA ASP A 7 -15.12 11.34 36.28
C ASP A 7 -15.66 9.95 35.90
N GLY A 8 -16.34 9.31 36.85
CA GLY A 8 -16.76 7.91 36.74
C GLY A 8 -15.55 6.95 36.63
N GLU A 9 -15.32 6.41 35.43
CA GLU A 9 -14.21 5.49 35.12
C GLU A 9 -13.03 6.16 34.39
N CYS A 10 -13.04 7.49 34.22
CA CYS A 10 -12.03 8.20 33.42
C CYS A 10 -11.25 9.21 34.25
N LEU A 11 -9.97 9.38 33.93
CA LEU A 11 -9.14 10.47 34.44
C LEU A 11 -9.25 11.67 33.49
N VAL A 12 -9.74 12.81 34.00
CA VAL A 12 -9.97 14.04 33.25
C VAL A 12 -8.95 15.10 33.66
N PHE A 13 -8.33 15.75 32.66
CA PHE A 13 -7.37 16.82 32.89
C PHE A 13 -8.13 18.11 33.23
N PRO A 14 -7.77 18.83 34.31
CA PRO A 14 -8.43 20.08 34.70
C PRO A 14 -8.32 21.15 33.62
N SER A 15 -9.42 21.83 33.33
CA SER A 15 -9.50 22.93 32.36
C SER A 15 -8.65 24.15 32.73
N ASN A 16 -8.17 24.22 33.97
CA ASN A 16 -7.31 25.28 34.51
C ASN A 16 -5.84 24.87 34.69
N ALA A 17 -5.43 23.66 34.26
CA ALA A 17 -4.07 23.18 34.44
C ALA A 17 -3.13 23.61 33.29
N SER A 18 -1.89 23.98 33.64
CA SER A 18 -0.88 24.52 32.71
C SER A 18 -0.48 23.52 31.61
N LEU A 19 -0.34 24.03 30.37
CA LEU A 19 0.14 23.27 29.20
C LEU A 19 1.54 22.65 29.41
N GLN A 20 2.40 23.27 30.24
CA GLN A 20 3.72 22.72 30.59
C GLN A 20 3.63 21.37 31.32
N ILE A 21 2.51 21.13 32.03
CA ILE A 21 2.24 19.86 32.70
C ILE A 21 1.95 18.79 31.65
N LEU A 22 1.20 19.11 30.58
CA LEU A 22 0.94 18.19 29.48
C LEU A 22 2.21 17.86 28.69
N GLU A 23 3.10 18.84 28.46
CA GLU A 23 4.42 18.57 27.88
C GLU A 23 5.27 17.66 28.78
N THR A 24 5.24 17.88 30.10
CA THR A 24 5.96 17.04 31.06
C THR A 24 5.40 15.60 31.07
N ILE A 25 4.08 15.45 31.03
CA ILE A 25 3.41 14.14 30.93
C ILE A 25 3.76 13.47 29.60
N LYS A 26 3.67 14.18 28.47
CA LYS A 26 4.05 13.70 27.14
C LYS A 26 5.50 13.22 27.13
N ASN A 27 6.43 14.03 27.64
CA ASN A 27 7.85 13.68 27.70
C ASN A 27 8.12 12.47 28.62
N ASN A 28 7.39 12.35 29.73
CA ASN A 28 7.46 11.18 30.59
C ASN A 28 6.87 9.93 29.93
N LEU A 29 5.76 10.06 29.20
CA LEU A 29 5.18 8.97 28.41
C LEU A 29 6.12 8.52 27.29
N HIS A 30 6.79 9.44 26.59
CA HIS A 30 7.84 9.10 25.62
C HIS A 30 9.01 8.35 26.28
N LYS A 31 9.53 8.85 27.40
CA LYS A 31 10.60 8.16 28.15
C LYS A 31 10.16 6.77 28.64
N GLN A 32 8.91 6.62 29.07
CA GLN A 32 8.37 5.32 29.48
C GLN A 32 8.14 4.39 28.29
N ARG A 33 7.67 4.91 27.15
CA ARG A 33 7.57 4.16 25.89
C ARG A 33 8.93 3.62 25.47
N GLU A 34 9.97 4.44 25.46
CA GLU A 34 11.33 3.97 25.14
C GLU A 34 11.81 2.88 26.11
N LYS A 35 11.52 3.03 27.41
CA LYS A 35 11.85 2.00 28.42
C LYS A 35 11.08 0.70 28.19
N LEU A 36 9.79 0.76 27.86
CA LEU A 36 8.95 -0.41 27.58
C LEU A 36 9.41 -1.10 26.29
N GLN A 37 9.68 -0.34 25.23
CA GLN A 37 10.23 -0.86 23.97
C GLN A 37 11.57 -1.57 24.18
N ARG A 38 12.45 -1.04 25.05
CA ARG A 38 13.71 -1.72 25.40
C ARG A 38 13.51 -2.98 26.22
N LYS A 39 12.51 -3.03 27.12
CA LYS A 39 12.19 -4.24 27.92
C LYS A 39 11.56 -5.36 27.09
N MET A 40 10.95 -5.04 25.95
CA MET A 40 10.34 -6.02 25.04
C MET A 40 11.34 -6.62 24.04
N GLN A 41 12.61 -6.21 24.06
CA GLN A 41 13.68 -6.90 23.31
C GLN A 41 14.12 -8.16 24.05
N PRO A 42 14.42 -9.28 23.35
CA PRO A 42 14.74 -10.53 24.01
C PRO A 42 16.13 -10.46 24.66
N THR A 43 16.17 -10.35 25.99
CA THR A 43 17.34 -10.64 26.80
C THR A 43 17.08 -11.87 27.67
N SER A 44 18.03 -12.80 27.63
CA SER A 44 18.09 -14.05 28.38
C SER A 44 17.74 -13.91 29.87
N PHE A 45 16.93 -14.86 30.35
CA PHE A 45 16.51 -15.10 31.74
C PHE A 45 17.54 -14.80 32.83
N VAL A 46 17.10 -14.14 33.92
CA VAL A 46 17.36 -14.58 35.30
C VAL A 46 16.13 -14.25 36.17
N SER A 47 15.62 -15.29 36.84
CA SER A 47 14.47 -15.29 37.75
C SER A 47 14.79 -14.67 39.11
N ARG A 48 13.82 -13.97 39.73
CA ARG A 48 13.75 -13.81 41.20
C ARG A 48 12.33 -13.57 41.71
N ASN A 49 12.03 -14.26 42.80
CA ASN A 49 10.74 -14.55 43.44
C ASN A 49 9.99 -13.38 44.09
N SER A 50 8.66 -13.55 44.10
CA SER A 50 7.62 -13.30 45.12
C SER A 50 7.71 -12.15 46.11
N GLN A 51 6.61 -11.39 46.24
CA GLN A 51 5.74 -11.44 47.43
C GLN A 51 4.36 -10.77 47.22
N ARG A 52 3.36 -11.34 47.91
CA ARG A 52 1.91 -11.12 47.87
C ARG A 52 1.51 -10.34 49.13
N VAL A 53 0.60 -9.37 49.04
CA VAL A 53 -0.21 -8.87 50.17
C VAL A 53 -1.63 -8.54 49.69
N GLU A 54 -2.60 -8.91 50.51
CA GLU A 54 -4.05 -8.92 50.33
C GLU A 54 -4.76 -7.60 50.68
N GLU A 55 -6.06 -7.60 50.35
CA GLU A 55 -7.12 -6.58 50.38
C GLU A 55 -7.48 -6.00 51.76
N ALA A 56 -8.13 -4.83 51.76
CA ALA A 56 -9.39 -4.59 52.47
C ALA A 56 -10.04 -3.27 52.02
N GLY A 57 -11.36 -3.30 51.78
CA GLY A 57 -12.16 -2.14 51.36
C GLY A 57 -12.83 -1.38 52.52
N ALA A 58 -13.50 -0.27 52.18
CA ALA A 58 -14.78 0.15 52.75
C ALA A 58 -15.31 1.40 52.05
N SER A 59 -16.63 1.37 51.84
CA SER A 59 -17.54 2.35 51.28
C SER A 59 -17.77 3.60 52.14
N ALA A 60 -18.04 4.75 51.50
CA ALA A 60 -18.87 5.81 52.07
C ALA A 60 -19.60 6.58 50.96
N SER A 61 -20.92 6.69 51.10
CA SER A 61 -21.85 7.42 50.25
C SER A 61 -21.85 8.92 50.59
N THR A 62 -21.97 9.78 49.59
CA THR A 62 -22.41 11.16 49.80
C THR A 62 -23.19 11.66 48.59
N SER A 63 -24.46 11.96 48.82
CA SER A 63 -25.42 12.49 47.85
C SER A 63 -25.06 13.93 47.49
N GLN A 64 -24.88 14.23 46.21
CA GLN A 64 -24.98 15.59 45.69
C GLN A 64 -25.71 15.66 44.35
N THR A 65 -26.51 16.70 44.28
CA THR A 65 -27.61 17.03 43.38
C THR A 65 -27.20 17.13 41.91
N LEU A 66 -27.85 16.34 41.06
CA LEU A 66 -27.71 16.41 39.60
C LEU A 66 -28.40 17.67 39.06
N VAL A 67 -27.63 18.61 38.52
CA VAL A 67 -28.13 19.64 37.62
C VAL A 67 -28.23 19.02 36.23
N THR A 68 -29.45 18.67 35.83
CA THR A 68 -29.78 18.15 34.50
C THR A 68 -29.66 19.25 33.46
N VAL A 69 -28.53 19.29 32.75
CA VAL A 69 -28.44 19.96 31.45
C VAL A 69 -28.96 19.00 30.39
N SER A 70 -30.17 19.26 29.90
CA SER A 70 -30.86 18.51 28.86
C SER A 70 -30.20 18.74 27.50
N HIS A 71 -29.27 17.89 27.11
CA HIS A 71 -28.91 17.67 25.70
C HIS A 71 -29.72 16.50 25.13
N PRO A 72 -30.22 16.57 23.89
CA PRO A 72 -31.15 15.59 23.34
C PRO A 72 -30.44 14.26 23.12
N ALA A 73 -30.65 13.31 24.02
CA ALA A 73 -30.07 11.96 23.95
C ALA A 73 -30.57 11.12 22.75
N SER A 74 -31.53 11.61 21.96
CA SER A 74 -32.20 10.83 20.92
C SER A 74 -31.51 10.83 19.55
N SER A 75 -30.64 11.79 19.22
CA SER A 75 -30.12 11.92 17.85
C SER A 75 -29.09 10.87 17.45
N TYR A 76 -28.37 10.28 18.42
CA TYR A 76 -27.29 9.32 18.17
C TYR A 76 -27.66 7.86 18.40
N LEU A 77 -28.85 7.54 18.92
CA LEU A 77 -29.16 6.18 19.37
C LEU A 77 -29.10 5.14 18.24
N VAL A 78 -29.64 5.49 17.07
CA VAL A 78 -29.65 4.59 15.91
C VAL A 78 -28.22 4.38 15.39
N SER A 79 -27.47 5.46 15.20
CA SER A 79 -26.10 5.38 14.68
C SER A 79 -25.14 4.72 15.66
N GLU A 80 -25.30 4.91 16.98
CA GLU A 80 -24.54 4.20 18.02
C GLU A 80 -24.85 2.70 18.02
N ALA A 81 -26.12 2.31 17.82
CA ALA A 81 -26.51 0.89 17.70
C ALA A 81 -25.93 0.23 16.44
N GLU A 82 -25.92 0.94 15.31
CA GLU A 82 -25.26 0.48 14.08
C GLU A 82 -23.75 0.37 14.26
N PHE A 83 -23.13 1.32 14.95
CA PHE A 83 -21.70 1.31 15.26
C PHE A 83 -21.33 0.09 16.10
N LEU A 84 -22.10 -0.18 17.16
CA LEU A 84 -21.90 -1.34 18.02
C LEU A 84 -22.07 -2.64 17.23
N THR A 85 -23.11 -2.73 16.41
CA THR A 85 -23.37 -3.89 15.55
C THR A 85 -22.18 -4.17 14.62
N ARG A 86 -21.64 -3.14 13.96
CA ARG A 86 -20.48 -3.27 13.07
C ARG A 86 -19.21 -3.68 13.83
N MET A 87 -18.98 -3.17 15.04
CA MET A 87 -17.86 -3.59 15.89
C MET A 87 -17.99 -5.06 16.32
N GLU A 88 -19.19 -5.50 16.69
CA GLU A 88 -19.46 -6.89 17.06
C GLU A 88 -19.39 -7.85 15.87
N ASP A 89 -19.86 -7.45 14.70
CA ASP A 89 -19.67 -8.18 13.45
C ASP A 89 -18.18 -8.35 13.14
N GLY A 90 -17.38 -7.29 13.31
CA GLY A 90 -15.92 -7.34 13.17
C GLY A 90 -15.28 -8.35 14.11
N LEU A 91 -15.66 -8.34 15.39
CA LEU A 91 -15.19 -9.33 16.37
C LEU A 91 -15.61 -10.75 15.99
N ARG A 92 -16.86 -10.98 15.55
CA ARG A 92 -17.29 -12.31 15.09
C ARG A 92 -16.54 -12.78 13.84
N ARG A 93 -16.24 -11.86 12.93
CA ARG A 93 -15.46 -12.11 11.70
C ARG A 93 -14.06 -12.61 12.03
N VAL A 94 -13.31 -11.89 12.86
CA VAL A 94 -11.91 -12.25 13.16
C VAL A 94 -11.76 -13.57 13.92
N LYS A 95 -12.78 -13.98 14.71
CA LYS A 95 -12.77 -15.30 15.36
C LYS A 95 -12.83 -16.46 14.36
N ARG A 96 -13.37 -16.26 13.15
CA ARG A 96 -13.37 -17.31 12.11
C ARG A 96 -11.96 -17.62 11.60
N TYR A 97 -11.07 -16.62 11.60
CA TYR A 97 -9.68 -16.81 11.17
C TYR A 97 -8.89 -17.73 12.11
N GLU A 98 -9.40 -18.01 13.32
CA GLU A 98 -8.76 -18.88 14.31
C GLU A 98 -9.11 -20.36 14.14
N ASN A 99 -9.93 -20.71 13.15
CA ASN A 99 -10.22 -22.10 12.80
C ASN A 99 -8.94 -22.79 12.30
N GLN A 100 -8.45 -23.78 13.05
CA GLN A 100 -7.19 -24.48 12.76
C GLN A 100 -7.20 -25.26 11.44
N ALA A 101 -8.33 -25.89 11.10
CA ALA A 101 -8.47 -26.61 9.83
C ALA A 101 -8.42 -25.64 8.65
N LEU A 102 -9.06 -24.47 8.78
CA LEU A 102 -9.00 -23.42 7.77
C LEU A 102 -7.59 -22.86 7.62
N GLN A 103 -6.90 -22.57 8.73
CA GLN A 103 -5.51 -22.10 8.68
C GLN A 103 -4.58 -23.12 8.03
N GLN A 104 -4.82 -24.43 8.24
CA GLN A 104 -4.05 -25.46 7.55
C GLN A 104 -4.29 -25.44 6.04
N LYS A 105 -5.54 -25.36 5.59
CA LYS A 105 -5.86 -25.22 4.15
C LYS A 105 -5.16 -24.02 3.53
N VAL A 106 -5.06 -22.91 4.26
CA VAL A 106 -4.36 -21.71 3.81
C VAL A 106 -2.85 -21.96 3.69
N ARG A 107 -2.22 -22.62 4.68
CA ARG A 107 -0.80 -22.98 4.62
C ARG A 107 -0.48 -23.92 3.46
N ASP A 108 -1.40 -24.79 3.08
CA ASP A 108 -1.23 -25.67 1.91
C ASP A 108 -1.29 -24.91 0.58
N ILE A 109 -1.91 -23.72 0.56
CA ILE A 109 -2.03 -22.84 -0.62
C ILE A 109 -0.86 -21.87 -0.73
N ILE A 110 -0.41 -21.31 0.40
CA ILE A 110 0.68 -20.33 0.42
C ILE A 110 2.01 -21.06 0.11
N PRO A 111 2.84 -20.56 -0.83
CA PRO A 111 4.15 -21.13 -1.10
C PRO A 111 5.16 -20.72 -0.01
N VAL A 112 4.94 -21.15 1.24
CA VAL A 112 5.66 -20.66 2.44
C VAL A 112 7.17 -20.74 2.27
N ASN A 113 7.70 -21.88 1.81
CA ASN A 113 9.13 -22.07 1.58
C ASN A 113 9.72 -21.01 0.62
N GLN A 114 9.00 -20.68 -0.46
CA GLN A 114 9.46 -19.66 -1.41
C GLN A 114 9.42 -18.26 -0.79
N LEU A 115 8.37 -17.96 -0.03
CA LEU A 115 8.26 -16.66 0.66
C LEU A 115 9.38 -16.50 1.70
N GLU A 116 9.72 -17.56 2.42
CA GLU A 116 10.84 -17.57 3.37
C GLU A 116 12.19 -17.39 2.66
N VAL A 117 12.42 -18.04 1.52
CA VAL A 117 13.63 -17.83 0.72
C VAL A 117 13.75 -16.37 0.26
N ASN A 118 12.66 -15.81 -0.27
CA ASN A 118 12.61 -14.40 -0.71
C ASN A 118 12.85 -13.44 0.47
N ALA A 119 12.24 -13.73 1.63
CA ALA A 119 12.42 -12.95 2.85
C ALA A 119 13.89 -13.01 3.32
N LYS A 120 14.53 -14.18 3.25
CA LYS A 120 15.92 -14.37 3.67
C LYS A 120 16.88 -13.58 2.78
N GLN A 121 16.71 -13.66 1.46
CA GLN A 121 17.54 -12.90 0.51
C GLN A 121 17.46 -11.38 0.77
N ARG A 122 16.25 -10.86 1.01
CA ARG A 122 16.05 -9.44 1.35
C ARG A 122 16.66 -9.09 2.71
N TYR A 123 16.51 -9.96 3.70
CA TYR A 123 17.11 -9.80 5.03
C TYR A 123 18.63 -9.77 4.96
N ASP A 124 19.26 -10.72 4.25
CA ASP A 124 20.72 -10.83 4.13
C ASP A 124 21.32 -9.61 3.42
N THR A 125 20.64 -9.09 2.39
CA THR A 125 21.06 -7.89 1.66
C THR A 125 20.99 -6.64 2.54
N ARG A 126 19.95 -6.52 3.37
CA ARG A 126 19.68 -5.32 4.18
C ARG A 126 20.35 -5.34 5.56
N SER A 127 20.65 -6.50 6.14
CA SER A 127 21.29 -6.62 7.47
C SER A 127 22.70 -6.01 7.53
N ARG A 128 23.35 -5.80 6.37
CA ARG A 128 24.62 -5.05 6.26
C ARG A 128 24.45 -3.55 6.58
N ALA A 129 23.23 -3.04 6.59
CA ALA A 129 22.86 -1.72 7.08
C ALA A 129 22.00 -1.89 8.34
N GLN A 130 22.61 -1.69 9.52
CA GLN A 130 22.02 -1.79 10.88
C GLN A 130 20.48 -1.60 10.94
N SER A 131 19.70 -2.67 10.78
CA SER A 131 18.22 -2.60 10.85
C SER A 131 17.71 -3.41 12.03
N THR A 132 16.70 -2.88 12.72
CA THR A 132 16.00 -3.52 13.85
C THR A 132 15.03 -4.61 13.39
N TRP A 133 14.90 -4.85 12.08
CA TRP A 133 13.91 -5.73 11.50
C TRP A 133 14.34 -7.19 11.61
N GLN A 134 13.37 -8.08 11.81
CA GLN A 134 13.58 -9.52 11.89
C GLN A 134 13.04 -10.21 10.64
N MET A 135 13.45 -11.47 10.46
CA MET A 135 13.00 -12.33 9.37
C MET A 135 11.47 -12.35 9.18
N LYS A 136 10.70 -12.32 10.28
CA LYS A 136 9.23 -12.31 10.26
C LYS A 136 8.67 -11.03 9.60
N ASP A 137 9.35 -9.89 9.71
CA ASP A 137 8.95 -8.65 9.02
C ASP A 137 9.17 -8.78 7.50
N PHE A 138 10.27 -9.39 7.05
CA PHE A 138 10.53 -9.64 5.63
C PHE A 138 9.58 -10.70 5.04
N LEU A 139 9.16 -11.68 5.85
CA LEU A 139 8.14 -12.65 5.47
C LEU A 139 6.79 -11.95 5.23
N LEU A 140 6.41 -10.98 6.07
CA LEU A 140 5.20 -10.17 5.88
C LEU A 140 5.23 -9.41 4.55
N LEU A 141 6.37 -8.77 4.22
CA LEU A 141 6.55 -8.08 2.93
C LEU A 141 6.48 -9.04 1.74
N SER A 142 7.03 -10.26 1.89
CA SER A 142 6.97 -11.28 0.85
C SER A 142 5.55 -11.81 0.66
N LEU A 143 4.79 -11.95 1.76
CA LEU A 143 3.38 -12.34 1.74
C LEU A 143 2.51 -11.29 1.06
N LEU A 144 2.66 -10.00 1.40
CA LEU A 144 1.96 -8.89 0.74
C LEU A 144 2.18 -8.92 -0.78
N ASN A 145 3.45 -9.07 -1.19
CA ASN A 145 3.81 -9.11 -2.60
C ASN A 145 3.15 -10.30 -3.30
N TRP A 146 3.35 -11.52 -2.80
CA TRP A 146 2.74 -12.72 -3.37
C TRP A 146 1.21 -12.62 -3.46
N PHE A 147 0.58 -12.08 -2.42
CA PHE A 147 -0.87 -11.93 -2.39
C PHE A 147 -1.34 -11.04 -3.55
N LYS A 148 -0.69 -9.88 -3.75
CA LYS A 148 -1.01 -8.91 -4.81
C LYS A 148 -0.68 -9.41 -6.22
N THR A 149 0.49 -10.00 -6.39
CA THR A 149 1.06 -10.28 -7.72
C THR A 149 0.73 -11.66 -8.26
N SER A 150 0.35 -12.59 -7.39
CA SER A 150 0.26 -14.02 -7.76
C SER A 150 -1.01 -14.70 -7.28
N PHE A 151 -1.54 -14.32 -6.12
CA PHE A 151 -2.66 -15.04 -5.53
C PHE A 151 -4.03 -14.44 -5.83
N PHE A 152 -4.20 -13.13 -5.60
CA PHE A 152 -5.51 -12.48 -5.58
C PHE A 152 -5.65 -11.40 -6.65
N LYS A 153 -6.83 -11.31 -7.26
CA LYS A 153 -7.10 -10.42 -8.40
C LYS A 153 -8.14 -9.34 -8.08
N TRP A 154 -7.90 -8.13 -8.58
CA TRP A 154 -8.85 -7.03 -8.44
C TRP A 154 -9.96 -7.19 -9.46
N VAL A 155 -11.21 -6.88 -9.07
CA VAL A 155 -12.37 -6.95 -9.96
C VAL A 155 -13.07 -5.60 -9.99
N ASP A 156 -12.91 -4.86 -11.08
CA ASP A 156 -13.79 -3.73 -11.41
C ASP A 156 -15.09 -4.27 -12.02
N THR A 157 -14.95 -4.98 -13.14
CA THR A 157 -16.00 -5.71 -13.85
C THR A 157 -15.51 -7.11 -14.18
N LEU A 158 -16.41 -8.11 -14.17
CA LEU A 158 -16.05 -9.49 -14.52
C LEU A 158 -15.89 -9.65 -16.04
N PRO A 159 -14.96 -10.47 -16.54
CA PRO A 159 -15.04 -10.91 -17.93
C PRO A 159 -16.29 -11.79 -18.12
N CYS A 160 -16.88 -11.75 -19.32
CA CYS A 160 -18.04 -12.60 -19.60
C CYS A 160 -17.66 -14.10 -19.59
N GLU A 161 -18.40 -14.91 -18.86
CA GLU A 161 -18.18 -16.36 -18.75
C GLU A 161 -18.36 -17.11 -20.09
N ARG A 162 -19.13 -16.55 -21.04
CA ARG A 162 -19.39 -17.19 -22.34
C ARG A 162 -18.43 -16.78 -23.45
N CYS A 163 -18.06 -15.51 -23.50
CA CYS A 163 -17.29 -14.95 -24.63
C CYS A 163 -16.01 -14.23 -24.21
N HIS A 164 -15.74 -14.13 -22.90
CA HIS A 164 -14.60 -13.41 -22.32
C HIS A 164 -14.52 -11.91 -22.66
N GLY A 165 -15.55 -11.35 -23.31
CA GLY A 165 -15.69 -9.93 -23.57
C GLY A 165 -16.02 -9.12 -22.32
N SER A 166 -15.92 -7.80 -22.46
CA SER A 166 -16.20 -6.84 -21.39
C SER A 166 -17.66 -6.87 -20.93
N THR A 167 -17.87 -6.55 -19.65
CA THR A 167 -19.20 -6.43 -19.05
C THR A 167 -19.38 -5.09 -18.37
N GLN A 168 -20.63 -4.73 -18.08
CA GLN A 168 -20.98 -3.55 -17.31
C GLN A 168 -21.87 -3.93 -16.13
N ASN A 169 -21.69 -3.25 -15.00
CA ASN A 169 -22.54 -3.45 -13.83
C ASN A 169 -23.93 -2.84 -14.09
N THR A 170 -24.98 -3.65 -14.03
CA THR A 170 -26.38 -3.27 -14.26
C THR A 170 -27.24 -3.34 -13.00
N GLY A 171 -26.62 -3.31 -11.81
CA GLY A 171 -27.28 -3.34 -10.51
C GLY A 171 -27.08 -4.65 -9.76
N TYR A 172 -28.09 -5.09 -9.02
CA TYR A 172 -28.01 -6.23 -8.12
C TYR A 172 -28.95 -7.37 -8.53
N LEU A 173 -28.50 -8.59 -8.26
CA LEU A 173 -29.29 -9.82 -8.38
C LEU A 173 -29.65 -10.32 -6.98
N THR A 174 -30.71 -11.12 -6.91
CA THR A 174 -31.06 -11.85 -5.68
C THR A 174 -29.96 -12.89 -5.36
N PRO A 175 -29.45 -12.92 -4.12
CA PRO A 175 -28.57 -13.99 -3.66
C PRO A 175 -29.25 -15.35 -3.73
N THR A 176 -28.52 -16.35 -4.23
CA THR A 176 -28.94 -17.76 -4.16
C THR A 176 -28.67 -18.34 -2.76
N PRO A 177 -29.20 -19.54 -2.44
CA PRO A 177 -28.84 -20.23 -1.21
C PRO A 177 -27.33 -20.48 -1.06
N ASP A 178 -26.61 -20.79 -2.15
CA ASP A 178 -25.14 -20.94 -2.13
C ASP A 178 -24.44 -19.61 -1.86
N ASP A 179 -24.92 -18.51 -2.47
CA ASP A 179 -24.38 -17.16 -2.19
C ASP A 179 -24.48 -16.84 -0.69
N LEU A 180 -25.65 -17.09 -0.09
CA LEU A 180 -25.91 -16.84 1.33
C LEU A 180 -25.08 -17.75 2.24
N GLN A 181 -24.88 -19.02 1.86
CA GLN A 181 -24.04 -19.96 2.58
C GLN A 181 -22.61 -19.43 2.73
N TRP A 182 -22.08 -18.80 1.67
CA TRP A 182 -20.74 -18.19 1.66
C TRP A 182 -20.75 -16.70 2.05
N GLY A 183 -21.83 -16.23 2.68
CA GLY A 183 -21.94 -14.88 3.24
C GLY A 183 -22.18 -13.76 2.23
N ALA A 184 -22.38 -14.05 0.95
CA ALA A 184 -22.69 -13.05 -0.07
C ALA A 184 -24.14 -12.57 0.03
N ARG A 185 -24.35 -11.49 0.80
CA ARG A 185 -25.65 -10.80 0.88
C ARG A 185 -25.94 -9.89 -0.31
N ARG A 186 -24.92 -9.56 -1.10
CA ARG A 186 -25.01 -8.73 -2.29
C ARG A 186 -24.41 -9.49 -3.47
N VAL A 187 -25.13 -9.53 -4.58
CA VAL A 187 -24.65 -10.10 -5.85
C VAL A 187 -24.81 -9.04 -6.93
N GLU A 188 -23.71 -8.63 -7.56
CA GLU A 188 -23.74 -7.66 -8.65
C GLU A 188 -24.08 -8.36 -9.98
N SER A 189 -24.87 -7.68 -10.82
CA SER A 189 -25.22 -8.09 -12.17
C SER A 189 -24.24 -7.48 -13.17
N HIS A 190 -23.51 -8.31 -13.92
CA HIS A 190 -22.53 -7.86 -14.91
C HIS A 190 -22.99 -8.28 -16.32
N LEU A 191 -23.64 -7.38 -17.06
CA LEU A 191 -24.17 -7.65 -18.40
C LEU A 191 -23.06 -7.54 -19.45
N CYS A 192 -22.89 -8.57 -20.27
CA CYS A 192 -21.96 -8.55 -21.40
C CYS A 192 -22.53 -7.76 -22.58
N SER A 193 -21.77 -6.79 -23.08
CA SER A 193 -22.17 -5.97 -24.23
C SER A 193 -22.22 -6.75 -25.55
N SER A 194 -21.47 -7.84 -25.68
CA SER A 194 -21.35 -8.61 -26.94
C SER A 194 -22.40 -9.70 -27.08
N CYS A 195 -22.74 -10.41 -26.01
CA CYS A 195 -23.63 -11.57 -26.05
C CYS A 195 -24.85 -11.48 -25.13
N ASN A 196 -25.05 -10.33 -24.46
CA ASN A 196 -26.15 -10.07 -23.52
C ASN A 196 -26.25 -11.07 -22.36
N HIS A 197 -25.19 -11.85 -22.10
CA HIS A 197 -25.16 -12.74 -20.95
C HIS A 197 -24.97 -11.96 -19.65
N VAL A 198 -25.75 -12.31 -18.63
CA VAL A 198 -25.65 -11.73 -17.28
C VAL A 198 -24.73 -12.61 -16.43
N ASN A 199 -23.58 -12.06 -16.08
CA ASN A 199 -22.60 -12.70 -15.21
C ASN A 199 -22.88 -12.27 -13.76
N ARG A 200 -22.76 -13.22 -12.82
CA ARG A 200 -23.04 -12.97 -11.41
C ARG A 200 -21.73 -12.68 -10.69
N PHE A 201 -21.71 -11.63 -9.88
CA PHE A 201 -20.57 -11.36 -9.00
C PHE A 201 -21.01 -11.31 -7.52
N PRO A 202 -21.06 -12.46 -6.83
CA PRO A 202 -21.36 -12.51 -5.41
C PRO A 202 -20.24 -11.87 -4.58
N ARG A 203 -20.59 -10.94 -3.69
CA ARG A 203 -19.66 -10.27 -2.78
C ARG A 203 -19.48 -11.12 -1.51
N TYR A 204 -18.69 -12.19 -1.63
CA TYR A 204 -18.46 -13.14 -0.54
C TYR A 204 -17.74 -12.49 0.64
N THR A 205 -18.21 -12.79 1.85
CA THR A 205 -17.54 -12.39 3.10
C THR A 205 -16.91 -13.56 3.83
N ASP A 206 -17.11 -14.78 3.33
CA ASP A 206 -16.51 -15.97 3.90
C ASP A 206 -15.08 -16.16 3.36
N ALA A 207 -14.10 -16.07 4.24
CA ALA A 207 -12.70 -16.11 3.86
C ALA A 207 -12.26 -17.46 3.27
N GLU A 208 -12.95 -18.57 3.57
CA GLU A 208 -12.68 -19.86 2.94
C GLU A 208 -13.07 -19.86 1.46
N LYS A 209 -14.23 -19.30 1.12
CA LYS A 209 -14.66 -19.15 -0.29
C LYS A 209 -13.68 -18.30 -1.09
N LEU A 210 -13.11 -17.27 -0.46
CA LEU A 210 -12.16 -16.36 -1.10
C LEU A 210 -10.82 -17.04 -1.48
N LEU A 211 -10.43 -18.11 -0.80
CA LEU A 211 -9.25 -18.91 -1.19
C LEU A 211 -9.41 -19.59 -2.55
N THR A 212 -10.67 -19.85 -2.94
CA THR A 212 -11.04 -20.47 -4.21
C THR A 212 -11.38 -19.42 -5.26
N SER A 213 -12.16 -18.38 -4.93
CA SER A 213 -12.52 -17.34 -5.90
C SER A 213 -11.33 -16.46 -6.29
N ARG A 214 -10.40 -16.23 -5.35
CA ARG A 214 -9.13 -15.50 -5.55
C ARG A 214 -9.29 -14.13 -6.21
N CYS A 215 -10.45 -13.50 -6.04
CA CYS A 215 -10.73 -12.22 -6.64
C CYS A 215 -11.76 -11.43 -5.82
N GLY A 216 -11.76 -10.12 -5.98
CA GLY A 216 -12.68 -9.22 -5.31
C GLY A 216 -12.23 -7.77 -5.29
N ARG A 217 -12.79 -6.98 -4.38
CA ARG A 217 -12.36 -5.60 -4.08
C ARG A 217 -11.81 -5.53 -2.66
N CYS A 218 -11.57 -4.33 -2.14
CA CYS A 218 -10.89 -4.12 -0.86
C CYS A 218 -11.43 -4.98 0.31
N GLY A 219 -12.75 -5.19 0.38
CA GLY A 219 -13.41 -6.09 1.33
C GLY A 219 -12.86 -7.51 1.30
N GLU A 220 -12.98 -8.17 0.14
CA GLU A 220 -12.52 -9.54 -0.09
C GLU A 220 -10.99 -9.66 0.06
N TRP A 221 -10.26 -8.67 -0.43
CA TRP A 221 -8.80 -8.61 -0.31
C TRP A 221 -8.36 -8.59 1.15
N ALA A 222 -8.90 -7.68 1.97
CA ALA A 222 -8.54 -7.57 3.37
C ALA A 222 -8.96 -8.80 4.19
N ASP A 223 -10.13 -9.38 3.91
CA ASP A 223 -10.60 -10.60 4.57
C ASP A 223 -9.65 -11.78 4.33
N CYS A 224 -9.35 -12.05 3.07
CA CYS A 224 -8.52 -13.19 2.68
C CYS A 224 -7.06 -12.99 3.12
N PHE A 225 -6.52 -11.76 3.00
CA PHE A 225 -5.17 -11.44 3.43
C PHE A 225 -5.01 -11.53 4.97
N THR A 226 -6.00 -11.08 5.74
CA THR A 226 -5.96 -11.20 7.22
C THR A 226 -5.95 -12.67 7.64
N LEU A 227 -6.74 -13.53 6.96
CA LEU A 227 -6.68 -14.98 7.17
C LEU A 227 -5.31 -15.56 6.82
N CYS A 228 -4.67 -15.13 5.73
CA CYS A 228 -3.31 -15.54 5.37
C CYS A 228 -2.31 -15.16 6.47
N CYS A 229 -2.37 -13.94 6.99
CA CYS A 229 -1.53 -13.49 8.09
C CYS A 229 -1.70 -14.39 9.32
N ARG A 230 -2.95 -14.64 9.75
CA ARG A 230 -3.23 -15.51 10.90
C ARG A 230 -2.73 -16.94 10.69
N SER A 231 -2.79 -17.45 9.47
CA SER A 231 -2.37 -18.82 9.12
C SER A 231 -0.85 -19.02 9.16
N LEU A 232 -0.08 -17.94 8.98
CA LEU A 232 1.38 -17.89 9.16
C LEU A 232 1.79 -17.36 10.54
N ASP A 233 0.89 -17.43 11.51
CA ASP A 233 1.14 -17.06 12.91
C ASP A 233 1.51 -15.58 13.10
N PHE A 234 1.07 -14.68 12.22
CA PHE A 234 1.13 -13.25 12.48
C PHE A 234 -0.04 -12.83 13.37
N GLU A 235 0.22 -12.06 14.43
CA GLU A 235 -0.85 -11.35 15.11
C GLU A 235 -1.40 -10.28 14.18
N ALA A 236 -2.68 -10.39 13.81
CA ALA A 236 -3.29 -9.54 12.80
C ALA A 236 -4.62 -8.96 13.28
N ARG A 237 -4.88 -7.70 12.92
CA ARG A 237 -6.18 -7.04 13.07
C ARG A 237 -6.79 -6.80 11.69
N TYR A 238 -8.10 -7.00 11.59
CA TYR A 238 -8.89 -6.48 10.49
C TYR A 238 -9.29 -5.03 10.81
N VAL A 239 -9.01 -4.09 9.91
CA VAL A 239 -9.21 -2.66 10.15
C VAL A 239 -10.33 -2.14 9.27
N MET A 240 -11.27 -1.45 9.90
CA MET A 240 -12.47 -0.91 9.28
C MET A 240 -12.43 0.61 9.28
N ASP A 241 -12.34 1.20 8.10
CA ASP A 241 -12.56 2.62 7.88
C ASP A 241 -14.04 2.87 7.54
N TRP A 242 -14.64 3.84 8.22
CA TRP A 242 -16.04 4.21 8.01
C TRP A 242 -16.29 4.93 6.68
N THR A 243 -15.22 5.34 5.98
CA THR A 243 -15.26 5.96 4.65
C THR A 243 -15.05 4.94 3.52
N ASP A 244 -15.59 3.73 3.69
CA ASP A 244 -15.66 2.67 2.69
C ASP A 244 -14.28 2.16 2.22
N HIS A 245 -13.42 1.78 3.18
CA HIS A 245 -12.20 1.02 2.92
C HIS A 245 -11.89 0.10 4.09
N VAL A 246 -11.09 -0.95 3.85
CA VAL A 246 -10.66 -1.91 4.87
C VAL A 246 -9.27 -2.43 4.53
N TRP A 247 -8.51 -2.80 5.56
CA TRP A 247 -7.14 -3.32 5.42
C TRP A 247 -6.75 -4.15 6.65
N THR A 248 -5.47 -4.48 6.79
CA THR A 248 -4.94 -5.30 7.88
C THR A 248 -3.89 -4.53 8.68
N GLU A 249 -3.82 -4.72 10.00
CA GLU A 249 -2.63 -4.39 10.79
C GLU A 249 -1.96 -5.68 11.24
N VAL A 250 -0.63 -5.71 11.26
CA VAL A 250 0.16 -6.86 11.76
C VAL A 250 1.12 -6.40 12.84
N TYR A 251 1.15 -7.10 13.98
CA TYR A 251 2.07 -6.75 15.07
C TYR A 251 3.49 -7.22 14.74
N SER A 252 4.44 -6.29 14.73
CA SER A 252 5.86 -6.58 14.59
C SER A 252 6.49 -6.63 15.97
N ASN A 253 6.95 -7.81 16.38
CA ASN A 253 7.64 -8.01 17.65
C ASN A 253 8.97 -7.24 17.71
N SER A 254 9.71 -7.24 16.60
CA SER A 254 11.02 -6.58 16.47
C SER A 254 10.93 -5.05 16.63
N GLN A 255 9.83 -4.46 16.17
CA GLN A 255 9.54 -3.03 16.28
C GLN A 255 8.61 -2.69 17.46
N SER A 256 8.10 -3.71 18.14
CA SER A 256 7.15 -3.64 19.27
C SER A 256 5.94 -2.73 19.00
N ARG A 257 5.35 -2.83 17.79
CA ARG A 257 4.19 -2.04 17.38
C ARG A 257 3.39 -2.69 16.25
N TRP A 258 2.16 -2.21 16.06
CA TRP A 258 1.33 -2.55 14.91
C TRP A 258 1.83 -1.86 13.64
N LEU A 259 1.93 -2.62 12.56
CA LEU A 259 2.27 -2.17 11.22
C LEU A 259 1.01 -2.14 10.36
N HIS A 260 0.76 -1.02 9.71
CA HIS A 260 -0.26 -0.91 8.66
C HIS A 260 0.11 -1.84 7.49
N CYS A 261 -0.86 -2.60 6.97
CA CYS A 261 -0.68 -3.49 5.81
C CYS A 261 -1.91 -3.39 4.89
N ASP A 262 -1.74 -2.82 3.71
CA ASP A 262 -2.76 -2.79 2.66
C ASP A 262 -2.37 -3.73 1.52
N ALA A 263 -3.02 -4.89 1.47
CA ALA A 263 -2.75 -5.89 0.45
C ALA A 263 -3.21 -5.47 -0.94
N CYS A 264 -4.22 -4.59 -1.06
CA CYS A 264 -4.69 -4.08 -2.35
C CYS A 264 -3.61 -3.23 -3.03
N GLU A 265 -2.84 -2.49 -2.22
CA GLU A 265 -1.81 -1.58 -2.70
C GLU A 265 -0.39 -2.15 -2.58
N ASN A 266 -0.23 -3.36 -2.00
CA ASN A 266 1.07 -3.94 -1.65
C ASN A 266 1.92 -2.98 -0.79
N VAL A 267 1.26 -2.30 0.17
CA VAL A 267 1.89 -1.29 1.03
C VAL A 267 1.99 -1.80 2.46
N CYS A 268 3.17 -1.65 3.06
CA CYS A 268 3.39 -1.86 4.48
C CYS A 268 3.91 -0.58 5.14
N ASP A 269 3.41 -0.30 6.33
CA ASP A 269 3.88 0.74 7.25
C ASP A 269 3.79 2.20 6.74
N LYS A 270 2.89 2.47 5.80
CA LYS A 270 2.55 3.83 5.35
C LYS A 270 1.13 4.24 5.77
N PRO A 271 0.85 4.47 7.06
CA PRO A 271 -0.51 4.70 7.53
C PRO A 271 -1.13 6.04 7.06
N LEU A 272 -0.32 7.00 6.61
CA LEU A 272 -0.82 8.24 6.01
C LEU A 272 -1.21 8.09 4.53
N LEU A 273 -1.12 6.89 3.96
CA LEU A 273 -1.48 6.61 2.56
C LEU A 273 -2.88 7.13 2.21
N TYR A 274 -3.84 6.94 3.13
CA TYR A 274 -5.23 7.29 2.87
C TYR A 274 -5.49 8.79 2.99
N GLU A 275 -5.05 9.44 4.08
CA GLU A 275 -5.31 10.87 4.31
C GLU A 275 -4.44 11.75 3.39
N SER A 276 -3.15 11.43 3.27
CA SER A 276 -2.17 12.28 2.56
C SER A 276 -1.93 11.82 1.12
N GLY A 277 -1.88 10.51 0.88
CA GLY A 277 -1.72 9.97 -0.49
C GLY A 277 -3.00 10.09 -1.30
N TRP A 278 -4.10 9.52 -0.81
CA TRP A 278 -5.39 9.52 -1.52
C TRP A 278 -6.24 10.76 -1.22
N GLY A 279 -5.88 11.61 -0.26
CA GLY A 279 -6.71 12.77 0.10
C GLY A 279 -8.05 12.40 0.78
N LYS A 280 -8.19 11.17 1.31
CA LYS A 280 -9.43 10.73 1.96
C LYS A 280 -9.72 11.57 3.21
N LYS A 281 -10.97 12.00 3.34
CA LYS A 281 -11.50 12.69 4.53
C LYS A 281 -11.96 11.67 5.57
N LEU A 282 -11.01 11.03 6.24
CA LEU A 282 -11.28 9.99 7.25
C LEU A 282 -12.17 10.48 8.41
N THR A 283 -12.88 9.54 9.04
CA THR A 283 -13.76 9.77 10.20
C THR A 283 -13.43 8.83 11.35
N TYR A 284 -13.73 7.55 11.20
CA TYR A 284 -13.50 6.51 12.21
C TYR A 284 -12.75 5.35 11.58
N VAL A 285 -11.71 4.88 12.25
CA VAL A 285 -10.95 3.70 11.89
C VAL A 285 -10.83 2.78 13.10
N ILE A 286 -11.49 1.63 13.04
CA ILE A 286 -11.56 0.67 14.15
C ILE A 286 -10.87 -0.62 13.74
N ALA A 287 -9.92 -1.08 14.57
CA ALA A 287 -9.22 -2.34 14.37
C ALA A 287 -9.76 -3.41 15.32
N VAL A 288 -9.93 -4.62 14.82
CA VAL A 288 -10.38 -5.80 15.58
C VAL A 288 -9.45 -6.99 15.34
N SER A 289 -9.12 -7.74 16.38
CA SER A 289 -8.39 -9.01 16.30
C SER A 289 -9.08 -10.09 17.14
N LYS A 290 -8.49 -11.29 17.18
CA LYS A 290 -8.92 -12.34 18.10
C LYS A 290 -8.84 -11.94 19.57
N ASP A 291 -8.01 -10.97 19.95
CA ASP A 291 -7.72 -10.64 21.34
C ASP A 291 -8.28 -9.27 21.76
N GLU A 292 -8.49 -8.35 20.82
CA GLU A 292 -8.78 -6.95 21.14
C GLU A 292 -9.55 -6.19 20.05
N ILE A 293 -10.12 -5.06 20.47
CA ILE A 293 -10.69 -4.02 19.62
C ILE A 293 -10.13 -2.66 20.05
N GLN A 294 -9.78 -1.82 19.09
CA GLN A 294 -9.17 -0.51 19.36
C GLN A 294 -9.59 0.52 18.30
N ASP A 295 -9.88 1.76 18.74
CA ASP A 295 -9.95 2.90 17.83
C ASP A 295 -8.52 3.30 17.44
N VAL A 296 -8.17 3.08 16.17
CA VAL A 296 -6.84 3.32 15.61
C VAL A 296 -6.81 4.55 14.70
N THR A 297 -7.88 5.36 14.67
CA THR A 297 -8.05 6.53 13.79
C THR A 297 -6.81 7.43 13.77
N TRP A 298 -6.23 7.68 14.94
CA TRP A 298 -5.10 8.59 15.13
C TRP A 298 -3.80 8.12 14.46
N ARG A 299 -3.66 6.81 14.20
CA ARG A 299 -2.53 6.25 13.44
C ARG A 299 -2.54 6.71 12.00
N TYR A 300 -3.74 6.84 11.43
CA TYR A 300 -4.00 7.07 10.00
C TYR A 300 -4.20 8.54 9.65
N SER A 301 -3.90 9.45 10.58
CA SER A 301 -4.10 10.88 10.39
C SER A 301 -2.98 11.72 11.01
N ALA A 302 -2.56 12.74 10.28
CA ALA A 302 -1.79 13.86 10.77
C ALA A 302 -2.69 15.07 11.09
N LYS A 303 -3.96 15.06 10.65
CA LYS A 303 -4.95 16.16 10.76
C LYS A 303 -6.04 15.87 11.79
N HIS A 304 -5.65 15.54 13.02
CA HIS A 304 -6.55 15.10 14.10
C HIS A 304 -7.73 16.05 14.37
N ASN A 305 -7.50 17.37 14.36
CA ASN A 305 -8.57 18.36 14.57
C ASN A 305 -9.63 18.31 13.47
N GLU A 306 -9.22 18.10 12.22
CA GLU A 306 -10.16 17.99 11.10
C GLU A 306 -10.96 16.69 11.16
N ILE A 307 -10.32 15.60 11.57
CA ILE A 307 -11.02 14.33 11.82
C ILE A 307 -12.06 14.50 12.93
N LEU A 308 -11.71 15.10 14.05
CA LEU A 308 -12.63 15.36 15.15
C LEU A 308 -13.88 16.12 14.68
N ALA A 309 -13.71 17.12 13.80
CA ALA A 309 -14.84 17.85 13.22
C ALA A 309 -15.77 16.98 12.34
N ARG A 310 -15.26 15.89 11.76
CA ARG A 310 -16.02 14.96 10.92
C ARG A 310 -16.61 13.77 11.70
N ARG A 311 -16.24 13.58 12.97
CA ARG A 311 -16.69 12.47 13.81
C ARG A 311 -18.04 12.78 14.44
N THR A 312 -19.08 12.77 13.60
CA THR A 312 -20.44 13.16 13.98
C THR A 312 -21.43 12.00 14.04
N LEU A 313 -20.98 10.74 13.86
CA LEU A 313 -21.87 9.56 13.85
C LEU A 313 -22.18 9.04 15.26
N CYS A 314 -21.32 9.27 16.24
CA CYS A 314 -21.54 8.86 17.62
C CYS A 314 -20.82 9.81 18.57
N ARG A 315 -21.18 9.78 19.86
CA ARG A 315 -20.48 10.58 20.88
C ARG A 315 -19.12 9.95 21.17
N GLU A 316 -18.04 10.73 21.20
CA GLU A 316 -16.70 10.24 21.55
C GLU A 316 -16.66 9.54 22.92
N SER A 317 -17.41 10.08 23.90
CA SER A 317 -17.51 9.46 25.23
C SER A 317 -18.19 8.10 25.19
N TRP A 318 -19.19 7.92 24.31
CA TRP A 318 -19.85 6.63 24.08
C TRP A 318 -18.90 5.67 23.37
N LEU A 319 -18.26 6.09 22.28
CA LEU A 319 -17.37 5.24 21.49
C LEU A 319 -16.22 4.69 22.34
N ARG A 320 -15.57 5.56 23.12
CA ARG A 320 -14.52 5.15 24.06
C ARG A 320 -15.00 4.10 25.05
N ARG A 321 -16.19 4.29 25.64
CA ARG A 321 -16.77 3.31 26.57
C ARG A 321 -17.11 1.99 25.87
N ALA A 322 -17.73 2.05 24.70
CA ALA A 322 -18.11 0.86 23.94
C ALA A 322 -16.87 0.04 23.54
N VAL A 323 -15.85 0.68 22.96
CA VAL A 323 -14.57 0.02 22.63
C VAL A 323 -13.91 -0.56 23.88
N HIS A 324 -13.84 0.21 24.98
CA HIS A 324 -13.23 -0.27 26.22
C HIS A 324 -13.98 -1.48 26.81
N GLN A 325 -15.31 -1.47 26.83
CA GLN A 325 -16.13 -2.59 27.33
C GLN A 325 -15.94 -3.84 26.48
N LEU A 326 -15.96 -3.71 25.15
CA LEU A 326 -15.70 -4.81 24.23
C LEU A 326 -14.27 -5.35 24.40
N TRP A 327 -13.28 -4.47 24.52
CA TRP A 327 -11.89 -4.84 24.76
C TRP A 327 -11.72 -5.58 26.09
N LYS A 328 -12.31 -5.07 27.18
CA LYS A 328 -12.29 -5.70 28.51
C LYS A 328 -12.97 -7.07 28.50
N ARG A 329 -14.03 -7.23 27.71
CA ARG A 329 -14.71 -8.52 27.49
C ARG A 329 -13.80 -9.53 26.81
N GLU A 330 -13.04 -9.13 25.78
CA GLU A 330 -12.15 -10.05 25.07
C GLU A 330 -10.90 -10.39 25.90
N ILE A 331 -10.26 -9.39 26.53
CA ILE A 331 -9.01 -9.59 27.28
C ILE A 331 -9.20 -10.43 28.56
N SER A 332 -10.38 -10.37 29.18
CA SER A 332 -10.68 -11.10 30.43
C SER A 332 -10.68 -12.62 30.26
N ARG A 333 -10.76 -13.11 29.01
CA ARG A 333 -10.70 -14.53 28.65
C ARG A 333 -9.27 -15.05 28.46
N LEU A 334 -8.28 -14.16 28.48
CA LEU A 334 -6.88 -14.48 28.21
C LEU A 334 -6.10 -14.76 29.50
N SER A 335 -4.94 -15.41 29.38
CA SER A 335 -4.04 -15.63 30.52
C SER A 335 -3.55 -14.29 31.11
N GLN A 336 -3.19 -14.29 32.40
CA GLN A 336 -2.69 -13.09 33.07
C GLN A 336 -1.45 -12.50 32.38
N GLU A 337 -0.56 -13.36 31.90
CA GLU A 337 0.64 -12.98 31.13
C GLU A 337 0.27 -12.23 29.85
N ARG A 338 -0.67 -12.79 29.06
CA ARG A 338 -1.15 -12.16 27.83
C ARG A 338 -1.89 -10.85 28.11
N GLN A 339 -2.67 -10.79 29.21
CA GLN A 339 -3.32 -9.55 29.63
C GLN A 339 -2.28 -8.45 29.92
N GLN A 340 -1.22 -8.76 30.68
CA GLN A 340 -0.16 -7.81 30.99
C GLN A 340 0.56 -7.32 29.73
N GLU A 341 0.85 -8.22 28.80
CA GLU A 341 1.44 -7.89 27.51
C GLU A 341 0.56 -6.93 26.71
N LEU A 342 -0.73 -7.24 26.54
CA LEU A 342 -1.66 -6.40 25.78
C LEU A 342 -1.86 -5.02 26.43
N TRP A 343 -1.86 -4.93 27.75
CA TRP A 343 -1.85 -3.64 28.46
C TRP A 343 -0.60 -2.81 28.11
N GLN A 344 0.58 -3.42 28.08
CA GLN A 344 1.82 -2.72 27.71
C GLN A 344 1.79 -2.24 26.25
N ARG A 345 1.30 -3.08 25.34
CA ARG A 345 1.12 -2.73 23.93
C ARG A 345 0.14 -1.58 23.74
N LEU A 346 -0.99 -1.61 24.46
CA LEU A 346 -1.98 -0.53 24.43
C LEU A 346 -1.38 0.81 24.89
N ILE A 347 -0.57 0.82 25.96
CA ILE A 347 0.10 2.06 26.41
C ILE A 347 1.04 2.61 25.32
N CYS A 348 1.80 1.74 24.65
CA CYS A 348 2.68 2.13 23.55
C CYS A 348 1.89 2.72 22.38
N GLU A 349 0.77 2.09 22.03
CA GLU A 349 -0.14 2.51 20.96
C GLU A 349 -0.83 3.85 21.28
N LEU A 350 -1.35 4.04 22.49
CA LEU A 350 -1.92 5.32 22.93
C LEU A 350 -0.87 6.44 22.90
N THR A 351 0.39 6.13 23.23
CA THR A 351 1.50 7.08 23.12
C THR A 351 1.81 7.44 21.66
N GLU A 352 1.66 6.49 20.73
CA GLU A 352 1.72 6.78 19.28
C GLU A 352 0.61 7.75 18.88
N PHE A 353 -0.62 7.52 19.33
CA PHE A 353 -1.79 8.31 18.93
C PHE A 353 -1.73 9.77 19.36
N ILE A 354 -1.17 10.06 20.53
CA ILE A 354 -0.98 11.45 20.99
C ILE A 354 0.22 12.15 20.32
N THR A 355 1.04 11.41 19.59
CA THR A 355 2.20 11.96 18.88
C THR A 355 1.79 12.30 17.45
N LYS A 356 1.54 13.59 17.19
CA LYS A 356 1.19 14.07 15.84
C LYS A 356 2.29 13.68 14.85
N LYS A 357 1.92 13.00 13.76
CA LYS A 357 2.82 12.65 12.65
C LYS A 357 3.09 13.89 11.81
N ASN A 358 4.32 14.02 11.29
CA ASN A 358 4.68 15.06 10.33
C ASN A 358 4.25 14.61 8.93
N ASP A 359 3.37 15.38 8.28
CA ASP A 359 2.80 15.11 6.95
C ASP A 359 3.83 15.31 5.80
N THR A 360 5.04 15.77 6.11
CA THR A 360 6.01 16.29 5.14
C THR A 360 7.14 15.33 4.75
N ALA A 361 7.19 14.12 5.31
CA ALA A 361 8.38 13.28 5.20
C ALA A 361 8.44 12.37 3.96
N GLU A 362 7.30 12.05 3.33
CA GLU A 362 7.26 11.12 2.19
C GLU A 362 6.13 11.52 1.23
N ALA A 363 6.44 11.68 -0.07
CA ALA A 363 5.42 11.85 -1.10
C ALA A 363 4.68 10.53 -1.28
N LEU A 364 3.47 10.44 -0.72
CA LEU A 364 2.66 9.23 -0.78
C LEU A 364 1.81 9.21 -2.06
N PRO A 365 1.71 8.06 -2.74
CA PRO A 365 0.97 7.98 -4.00
C PRO A 365 -0.54 8.04 -3.76
N GLY A 366 -1.27 8.46 -4.80
CA GLY A 366 -2.70 8.23 -4.90
C GLY A 366 -3.04 6.73 -5.01
N ARG A 367 -4.33 6.43 -4.99
CA ARG A 367 -4.83 5.06 -5.07
C ARG A 367 -4.48 4.43 -6.41
N THR A 368 -4.05 3.16 -6.40
CA THR A 368 -3.69 2.42 -7.62
C THR A 368 -4.75 1.40 -8.04
N THR A 369 -5.61 0.96 -7.11
CA THR A 369 -6.70 0.01 -7.39
C THR A 369 -8.03 0.68 -7.71
N GLY A 370 -8.79 0.07 -8.63
CA GLY A 370 -10.05 0.61 -9.12
C GLY A 370 -9.88 1.44 -10.39
N SER A 371 -10.95 1.53 -11.19
CA SER A 371 -10.95 2.34 -12.41
C SER A 371 -10.62 3.81 -12.11
N VAL A 372 -9.96 4.50 -13.06
CA VAL A 372 -9.62 5.93 -12.92
C VAL A 372 -10.85 6.77 -12.62
N ALA A 373 -11.91 6.63 -13.42
CA ALA A 373 -13.15 7.38 -13.20
C ALA A 373 -13.70 7.22 -11.78
N TRP A 374 -13.58 6.02 -11.18
CA TRP A 374 -14.01 5.78 -9.81
C TRP A 374 -13.08 6.43 -8.78
N ARG A 375 -11.76 6.38 -8.99
CA ARG A 375 -10.77 7.04 -8.14
C ARG A 375 -10.89 8.56 -8.21
N GLU A 376 -11.07 9.12 -9.40
CA GLU A 376 -11.26 10.55 -9.65
C GLU A 376 -12.53 11.07 -8.99
N ALA A 377 -13.66 10.39 -9.17
CA ALA A 377 -14.94 10.76 -8.55
C ALA A 377 -14.86 10.83 -7.00
N ARG A 378 -13.89 10.12 -6.41
CA ARG A 378 -13.62 10.09 -4.98
C ARG A 378 -12.48 11.03 -4.55
N GLY A 379 -11.80 11.67 -5.49
CA GLY A 379 -10.63 12.50 -5.25
C GLY A 379 -9.38 11.71 -4.83
N GLU A 380 -9.33 10.40 -5.12
CA GLU A 380 -8.31 9.46 -4.63
C GLU A 380 -7.09 9.34 -5.54
N LEU A 381 -6.97 10.17 -6.59
CA LEU A 381 -5.83 10.15 -7.52
C LEU A 381 -4.53 10.73 -6.91
N GLY A 382 -4.64 11.42 -5.77
CA GLY A 382 -3.52 12.08 -5.10
C GLY A 382 -3.12 13.42 -5.72
N ALA A 383 -2.34 14.21 -4.97
CA ALA A 383 -1.96 15.57 -5.38
C ALA A 383 -1.16 15.60 -6.71
N SER A 384 -0.43 14.53 -7.02
CA SER A 384 0.40 14.41 -8.23
C SER A 384 -0.37 14.22 -9.53
N ALA A 385 -1.67 13.89 -9.48
CA ALA A 385 -2.48 13.69 -10.69
C ALA A 385 -3.05 14.99 -11.28
N SER A 386 -3.12 16.06 -10.48
CA SER A 386 -3.72 17.34 -10.88
C SER A 386 -2.81 18.21 -11.76
N GLN A 387 -1.71 17.63 -12.26
CA GLN A 387 -0.70 18.34 -13.02
C GLN A 387 -0.27 17.49 -14.20
N GLN A 388 -0.67 17.90 -15.41
CA GLN A 388 -0.04 17.55 -16.69
C GLN A 388 1.41 18.09 -16.75
N SER A 389 2.15 17.97 -15.67
CA SER A 389 3.49 18.49 -15.50
C SER A 389 4.46 17.43 -15.97
N GLN A 390 5.18 17.73 -17.04
CA GLN A 390 6.42 17.06 -17.39
C GLN A 390 7.28 16.89 -16.13
N VAL A 391 7.48 15.66 -15.68
CA VAL A 391 8.29 15.33 -14.51
C VAL A 391 9.75 15.48 -14.90
N GLN A 392 10.42 16.46 -14.27
CA GLN A 392 11.86 16.67 -14.44
C GLN A 392 12.63 15.77 -13.49
N ASN A 393 13.12 14.64 -14.01
CA ASN A 393 14.03 13.76 -13.27
C ASN A 393 15.48 14.26 -13.37
N ASN A 394 15.79 15.04 -14.41
CA ASN A 394 17.07 15.72 -14.64
C ASN A 394 18.30 14.79 -14.65
N PHE A 395 18.12 13.49 -14.90
CA PHE A 395 19.24 12.58 -15.06
C PHE A 395 19.91 12.80 -16.41
N VAL A 396 21.22 12.99 -16.39
CA VAL A 396 22.05 13.17 -17.59
C VAL A 396 23.22 12.20 -17.53
N PHE A 397 23.39 11.39 -18.56
CA PHE A 397 24.56 10.52 -18.70
C PHE A 397 25.78 11.36 -19.08
N ILE A 398 26.74 11.42 -18.16
CA ILE A 398 28.06 12.01 -18.36
C ILE A 398 29.08 10.86 -18.38
N PRO A 399 30.04 10.82 -19.34
CA PRO A 399 31.00 9.74 -19.47
C PRO A 399 31.89 9.64 -18.23
N THR A 400 32.00 8.42 -17.71
CA THR A 400 32.95 8.09 -16.63
C THR A 400 34.38 8.06 -17.16
N GLU A 401 35.37 7.98 -16.27
CA GLU A 401 36.78 7.88 -16.69
C GLU A 401 37.03 6.64 -17.55
N ALA A 402 36.50 5.49 -17.15
CA ALA A 402 36.58 4.25 -17.93
C ALA A 402 35.94 4.36 -19.33
N GLU A 403 34.84 5.12 -19.46
CA GLU A 403 34.15 5.34 -20.74
C GLU A 403 34.86 6.34 -21.64
N ARG A 404 35.64 7.25 -21.07
CA ARG A 404 36.55 8.12 -21.83
C ARG A 404 37.73 7.32 -22.39
N GLU A 405 38.27 6.40 -21.59
CA GLU A 405 39.37 5.53 -22.01
C GLU A 405 38.94 4.50 -23.07
N CYS A 406 37.75 3.91 -22.93
CA CYS A 406 37.22 2.95 -23.90
C CYS A 406 36.39 3.60 -25.02
N GLU A 407 36.27 4.93 -25.00
CA GLU A 407 35.57 5.75 -25.98
C GLU A 407 34.13 5.28 -26.27
N MET A 408 33.42 4.80 -25.24
CA MET A 408 32.09 4.24 -25.40
C MET A 408 31.23 4.36 -24.14
N ILE A 409 29.96 4.76 -24.32
CA ILE A 409 28.90 4.63 -23.32
C ILE A 409 27.93 3.55 -23.79
N HIS A 410 27.69 2.50 -23.01
CA HIS A 410 26.76 1.42 -23.30
C HIS A 410 25.77 1.24 -22.15
N ILE A 411 24.50 1.52 -22.43
CA ILE A 411 23.40 1.33 -21.49
C ILE A 411 22.37 0.36 -22.05
N VAL A 412 21.79 -0.44 -21.16
CA VAL A 412 20.63 -1.27 -21.45
C VAL A 412 19.57 -1.07 -20.37
N TYR A 413 18.30 -1.27 -20.72
CA TYR A 413 17.20 -1.31 -19.74
C TYR A 413 16.37 -2.57 -19.92
N ASN A 414 16.06 -3.23 -18.80
CA ASN A 414 15.16 -4.36 -18.74
C ASN A 414 13.90 -3.98 -17.97
N CYS A 415 12.75 -4.02 -18.65
CA CYS A 415 11.45 -3.66 -18.07
C CYS A 415 10.91 -4.68 -17.05
N ALA A 416 11.33 -5.94 -17.09
CA ALA A 416 10.86 -7.00 -16.19
C ALA A 416 11.52 -6.89 -14.82
N THR A 417 12.84 -6.66 -14.78
CA THR A 417 13.55 -6.35 -13.54
C THR A 417 13.39 -4.90 -13.12
N ASP A 418 12.92 -4.04 -14.02
CA ASP A 418 12.87 -2.58 -13.87
C ASP A 418 14.23 -1.98 -13.55
N LYS A 419 15.27 -2.38 -14.29
CA LYS A 419 16.65 -1.97 -14.05
C LYS A 419 17.35 -1.46 -15.30
N TYR A 420 18.14 -0.40 -15.16
CA TYR A 420 19.19 -0.05 -16.11
C TYR A 420 20.50 -0.73 -15.72
N LEU A 421 21.27 -1.15 -16.71
CA LEU A 421 22.66 -1.55 -16.56
C LEU A 421 23.53 -0.67 -17.46
N ARG A 422 24.53 -0.03 -16.86
CA ARG A 422 25.57 0.72 -17.58
C ARG A 422 26.78 -0.20 -17.79
N LEU A 423 26.74 -0.96 -18.88
CA LEU A 423 27.68 -2.04 -19.17
C LEU A 423 29.12 -1.53 -19.35
N SER A 424 29.27 -0.32 -19.90
CA SER A 424 30.56 0.35 -20.09
C SER A 424 31.20 0.90 -18.80
N SER A 425 30.48 0.88 -17.66
CA SER A 425 30.95 1.41 -16.38
C SER A 425 30.87 0.35 -15.27
N GLY A 426 31.44 -0.83 -15.52
CA GLY A 426 31.51 -1.91 -14.53
C GLY A 426 30.14 -2.51 -14.16
N ASN A 427 29.19 -2.50 -15.10
CA ASN A 427 27.81 -2.96 -14.91
C ASN A 427 27.07 -2.26 -13.76
N GLN A 428 27.27 -0.94 -13.62
CA GLN A 428 26.53 -0.16 -12.62
C GLN A 428 25.01 -0.29 -12.85
N GLU A 429 24.28 -0.64 -11.79
CA GLU A 429 22.82 -0.82 -11.84
C GLU A 429 22.08 0.43 -11.33
N TYR A 430 20.92 0.71 -11.94
CA TYR A 430 19.96 1.69 -11.44
C TYR A 430 18.57 1.06 -11.40
N GLU A 431 17.94 1.03 -10.22
CA GLU A 431 16.61 0.44 -10.01
C GLU A 431 15.49 1.45 -10.26
N GLY A 432 14.53 1.08 -11.11
CA GLY A 432 13.37 1.88 -11.50
C GLY A 432 13.57 2.64 -12.81
N TRP A 433 12.64 2.49 -13.76
CA TRP A 433 12.73 3.12 -15.09
C TRP A 433 12.90 4.64 -15.05
N GLN A 434 12.36 5.31 -14.04
CA GLN A 434 12.48 6.76 -13.86
C GLN A 434 13.90 7.22 -13.52
N THR A 435 14.76 6.37 -12.96
CA THR A 435 16.05 6.81 -12.37
C THR A 435 17.07 7.34 -13.37
N CYS A 436 17.04 6.84 -14.61
CA CYS A 436 17.95 7.26 -15.68
C CYS A 436 17.30 8.17 -16.73
N VAL A 437 16.09 8.66 -16.46
CA VAL A 437 15.31 9.50 -17.39
C VAL A 437 15.62 10.97 -17.14
N PHE A 438 15.72 11.76 -18.20
CA PHE A 438 15.87 13.21 -18.11
C PHE A 438 14.53 13.88 -17.81
N THR A 439 13.52 13.64 -18.66
CA THR A 439 12.14 14.08 -18.43
C THR A 439 11.16 13.00 -18.87
N ASN A 440 10.00 12.93 -18.23
CA ASN A 440 8.88 12.15 -18.72
C ASN A 440 7.56 12.90 -18.54
N GLN A 441 6.56 12.55 -19.33
CA GLN A 441 5.21 13.07 -19.23
C GLN A 441 4.24 11.93 -19.47
N ASP A 442 3.30 11.72 -18.55
CA ASP A 442 2.22 10.76 -18.68
C ASP A 442 2.67 9.33 -18.99
N ILE A 443 3.83 8.88 -18.48
CA ILE A 443 4.35 7.52 -18.65
C ILE A 443 4.34 6.78 -17.31
N PHE A 444 3.93 5.51 -17.33
CA PHE A 444 4.11 4.61 -16.20
C PHE A 444 4.46 3.19 -16.65
N ARG A 445 4.97 2.39 -15.71
CA ARG A 445 5.27 0.97 -15.90
C ARG A 445 4.05 0.14 -15.51
N LYS A 446 3.50 -0.61 -16.47
CA LYS A 446 2.34 -1.47 -16.29
C LYS A 446 2.79 -2.93 -16.18
N GLU A 447 2.30 -3.61 -15.15
CA GLU A 447 2.38 -5.07 -15.03
C GLU A 447 1.00 -5.70 -15.27
N GLU A 448 0.94 -6.68 -16.17
CA GLU A 448 -0.22 -7.51 -16.44
C GLU A 448 0.02 -8.90 -15.87
N TYR A 449 -0.45 -9.17 -14.64
CA TYR A 449 -0.24 -10.48 -14.01
C TYR A 449 -1.00 -11.63 -14.69
N ASP A 450 -2.12 -11.35 -15.35
CA ASP A 450 -2.90 -12.35 -16.09
C ASP A 450 -2.13 -12.90 -17.30
N TRP A 451 -1.41 -12.03 -18.00
CA TRP A 451 -0.65 -12.35 -19.20
C TRP A 451 0.86 -12.52 -18.94
N LYS A 452 1.28 -12.25 -17.71
CA LYS A 452 2.69 -12.15 -17.29
C LYS A 452 3.50 -11.19 -18.17
N MET A 453 2.92 -10.04 -18.51
CA MET A 453 3.57 -9.05 -19.39
C MET A 453 3.88 -7.76 -18.62
N VAL A 454 4.90 -7.05 -19.10
CA VAL A 454 5.33 -5.78 -18.53
C VAL A 454 5.86 -4.85 -19.61
N TYR A 455 5.56 -3.56 -19.47
CA TYR A 455 5.90 -2.52 -20.44
C TYR A 455 5.77 -1.12 -19.83
N LEU A 456 6.38 -0.12 -20.48
CA LEU A 456 6.05 1.28 -20.23
C LEU A 456 4.95 1.72 -21.20
N THR A 457 3.98 2.49 -20.70
CA THR A 457 2.88 2.99 -21.51
C THR A 457 2.33 4.30 -20.95
N ARG A 458 1.32 4.87 -21.60
CA ARG A 458 0.72 6.13 -21.15
C ARG A 458 -0.12 5.92 -19.91
N HIS A 459 -0.21 6.91 -19.04
CA HIS A 459 -1.25 6.90 -18.00
C HIS A 459 -2.65 6.76 -18.63
N GLU A 460 -3.54 6.08 -17.90
CA GLU A 460 -4.95 5.91 -18.29
C GLU A 460 -5.58 7.26 -18.66
N GLU A 461 -6.39 7.27 -19.72
CA GLU A 461 -7.04 8.46 -20.29
C GLU A 461 -6.11 9.49 -20.95
N SER A 462 -4.78 9.36 -20.82
CA SER A 462 -3.87 10.25 -21.53
C SER A 462 -3.84 9.94 -23.03
N ALA A 463 -3.96 11.00 -23.83
CA ALA A 463 -3.79 10.94 -25.29
C ALA A 463 -2.32 10.94 -25.72
N TYR A 464 -1.41 11.34 -24.83
CA TYR A 464 0.00 11.61 -25.12
C TYR A 464 0.90 11.13 -23.99
N GLY A 465 2.05 10.55 -24.33
CA GLY A 465 3.07 10.23 -23.34
C GLY A 465 4.45 10.43 -23.93
N GLU A 466 5.39 10.91 -23.14
CA GLU A 466 6.75 11.19 -23.58
C GLU A 466 7.76 10.72 -22.53
N ILE A 467 8.88 10.17 -23.00
CA ILE A 467 10.03 9.84 -22.17
C ILE A 467 11.32 10.26 -22.89
N VAL A 468 12.24 10.87 -22.14
CA VAL A 468 13.46 11.48 -22.68
C VAL A 468 14.67 11.00 -21.90
N TRP A 469 15.70 10.53 -22.61
CA TRP A 469 17.04 10.27 -22.07
C TRP A 469 18.02 11.30 -22.64
N LYS A 470 18.95 11.78 -21.81
CA LYS A 470 19.93 12.81 -22.20
C LYS A 470 21.36 12.37 -21.88
N PHE A 471 22.26 12.63 -22.82
CA PHE A 471 23.70 12.43 -22.71
C PHE A 471 24.39 13.77 -22.96
N ASP A 472 25.38 14.10 -22.13
CA ASP A 472 26.13 15.36 -22.24
C ASP A 472 27.60 15.09 -21.96
N ILE A 473 28.42 15.28 -23.01
CA ILE A 473 29.87 15.09 -22.98
C ILE A 473 30.62 16.41 -23.20
N THR A 474 29.94 17.57 -23.07
CA THR A 474 30.55 18.89 -23.34
C THR A 474 31.79 19.19 -22.48
N GLY A 475 31.89 18.57 -21.31
CA GLY A 475 33.06 18.67 -20.42
C GLY A 475 34.27 17.81 -20.81
N THR A 476 34.26 17.18 -22.00
CA THR A 476 35.37 16.36 -22.52
C THR A 476 35.89 16.89 -23.86
N ASP A 477 37.12 16.50 -24.21
CA ASP A 477 37.70 16.71 -25.55
C ASP A 477 37.09 15.81 -26.63
N LEU A 478 36.44 14.72 -26.22
CA LEU A 478 35.75 13.76 -27.10
C LEU A 478 34.51 14.35 -27.80
N ARG A 479 34.11 13.71 -28.91
CA ARG A 479 32.87 13.93 -29.66
C ARG A 479 32.12 12.62 -29.85
N ILE A 480 30.80 12.68 -29.96
CA ILE A 480 30.01 11.52 -30.36
C ILE A 480 30.21 11.36 -31.86
N SER A 481 30.62 10.16 -32.28
CA SER A 481 30.88 9.79 -33.67
C SER A 481 29.78 8.93 -34.28
N LYS A 482 29.19 8.07 -33.45
CA LYS A 482 28.23 7.06 -33.88
C LYS A 482 27.33 6.68 -32.72
N VAL A 483 26.05 6.47 -33.02
CA VAL A 483 25.07 5.91 -32.09
C VAL A 483 24.59 4.58 -32.64
N GLU A 484 24.71 3.52 -31.86
CA GLU A 484 23.94 2.30 -32.11
C GLU A 484 22.74 2.31 -31.18
N PHE A 485 21.53 2.15 -31.73
CA PHE A 485 20.29 2.16 -30.95
C PHE A 485 19.35 1.00 -31.28
N LYS A 486 18.76 0.39 -30.25
CA LYS A 486 17.66 -0.57 -30.32
C LYS A 486 16.62 -0.21 -29.26
N ALA A 487 15.35 -0.21 -29.64
CA ALA A 487 14.25 0.00 -28.73
C ALA A 487 13.01 -0.80 -29.17
N GLU A 488 12.73 -1.88 -28.45
CA GLU A 488 11.56 -2.71 -28.68
C GLU A 488 10.28 -1.98 -28.28
N SER A 489 9.23 -2.15 -29.09
CA SER A 489 7.92 -1.59 -28.84
C SER A 489 6.82 -2.48 -29.39
N ALA A 490 5.65 -2.43 -28.76
CA ALA A 490 4.43 -3.08 -29.24
C ALA A 490 3.34 -2.02 -29.41
N VAL A 491 2.66 -2.08 -30.56
CA VAL A 491 1.55 -1.19 -30.89
C VAL A 491 0.32 -2.02 -31.24
N PHE A 492 -0.84 -1.55 -30.78
CA PHE A 492 -2.14 -2.19 -30.97
C PHE A 492 -3.13 -1.16 -31.53
N GLU A 493 -4.13 -1.62 -32.30
CA GLU A 493 -5.11 -0.74 -32.95
C GLU A 493 -4.45 0.43 -33.71
N THR A 494 -4.80 1.67 -33.37
CA THR A 494 -4.23 2.91 -33.91
C THR A 494 -3.14 3.51 -33.03
N GLY A 495 -2.58 2.73 -32.10
CA GLY A 495 -1.47 3.18 -31.25
C GLY A 495 -0.21 3.43 -32.05
N ALA A 496 0.59 4.41 -31.64
CA ALA A 496 1.83 4.76 -32.31
C ALA A 496 2.94 5.06 -31.29
N VAL A 497 4.14 4.58 -31.60
CA VAL A 497 5.39 4.92 -30.91
C VAL A 497 6.32 5.58 -31.92
N ASN A 498 6.71 6.82 -31.64
CA ASN A 498 7.62 7.60 -32.46
C ASN A 498 8.88 7.94 -31.65
N TRP A 499 10.03 7.71 -32.24
CA TRP A 499 11.33 7.98 -31.65
C TRP A 499 11.99 9.16 -32.34
N ARG A 500 12.62 10.02 -31.55
CA ARG A 500 13.43 11.14 -32.01
C ARG A 500 14.78 11.08 -31.32
N ILE A 501 15.84 10.93 -32.10
CA ILE A 501 17.23 10.89 -31.61
C ILE A 501 17.92 12.15 -32.12
N CYS A 502 18.25 13.08 -31.23
CA CYS A 502 18.86 14.36 -31.58
C CYS A 502 20.31 14.44 -31.07
N ALA A 503 21.25 14.54 -32.00
CA ALA A 503 22.67 14.76 -31.80
C ALA A 503 22.99 16.23 -32.10
N GLY A 504 23.06 17.07 -31.06
CA GLY A 504 23.09 18.53 -31.24
C GLY A 504 21.83 19.02 -31.97
N GLU A 505 22.01 19.67 -33.11
CA GLU A 505 20.89 20.16 -33.97
C GLU A 505 20.36 19.10 -34.94
N MET A 506 21.07 17.98 -35.13
CA MET A 506 20.67 16.91 -36.06
C MET A 506 19.71 15.95 -35.38
N CYS A 507 18.49 15.79 -35.91
CA CYS A 507 17.49 14.88 -35.35
C CYS A 507 17.08 13.80 -36.37
N PHE A 508 17.02 12.55 -35.90
CA PHE A 508 16.62 11.37 -36.65
C PHE A 508 15.29 10.85 -36.11
N MET A 509 14.31 10.68 -37.00
CA MET A 509 12.96 10.23 -36.66
C MET A 509 12.79 8.76 -37.04
N HIS A 510 12.28 7.96 -36.10
CA HIS A 510 12.08 6.53 -36.27
C HIS A 510 10.69 6.12 -35.78
N THR A 511 10.09 5.12 -36.42
CA THR A 511 8.89 4.46 -35.89
C THR A 511 9.29 3.34 -34.94
N GLY A 512 8.42 2.96 -34.01
CA GLY A 512 8.66 1.84 -33.10
C GLY A 512 8.98 0.51 -33.82
N SER A 513 8.41 0.26 -34.99
CA SER A 513 8.71 -0.92 -35.80
C SER A 513 10.12 -0.90 -36.42
N SER A 514 10.70 0.28 -36.66
CA SER A 514 12.03 0.40 -37.26
C SER A 514 13.19 0.13 -36.30
N LEU A 515 12.92 0.09 -34.99
CA LEU A 515 13.93 -0.03 -33.93
C LEU A 515 13.90 -1.35 -33.17
N GLN A 516 13.14 -2.33 -33.69
CA GLN A 516 13.07 -3.68 -33.11
C GLN A 516 14.44 -4.39 -33.13
N ASN A 517 15.29 -4.04 -34.10
CA ASN A 517 16.67 -4.48 -34.23
C ASN A 517 17.64 -3.30 -34.05
N MET A 518 18.89 -3.61 -33.78
CA MET A 518 19.96 -2.61 -33.66
C MET A 518 20.12 -1.83 -34.96
N ILE A 519 20.01 -0.50 -34.89
CA ILE A 519 20.35 0.41 -35.98
C ILE A 519 21.63 1.17 -35.64
N THR A 520 22.26 1.75 -36.66
CA THR A 520 23.44 2.59 -36.54
C THR A 520 23.18 3.94 -37.18
N ILE A 521 23.52 5.00 -36.47
CA ILE A 521 23.37 6.39 -36.89
C ILE A 521 24.74 7.05 -36.75
N ASP A 522 25.32 7.46 -37.87
CA ASP A 522 26.55 8.25 -37.85
C ASP A 522 26.22 9.70 -37.47
N VAL A 523 26.89 10.20 -36.44
CA VAL A 523 26.69 11.55 -35.92
C VAL A 523 28.07 12.19 -35.81
N HIS A 524 28.38 13.17 -36.66
CA HIS A 524 29.73 13.72 -36.69
C HIS A 524 29.83 14.98 -35.83
N GLY A 525 30.57 14.90 -34.73
CA GLY A 525 31.11 16.09 -34.05
C GLY A 525 30.21 16.74 -33.01
N CYS A 526 29.17 16.05 -32.52
CA CYS A 526 28.30 16.58 -31.46
C CYS A 526 28.79 16.19 -30.06
N GLN A 527 28.40 16.95 -29.03
CA GLN A 527 28.73 16.67 -27.62
C GLN A 527 27.49 16.37 -26.76
N THR A 528 26.30 16.37 -27.36
CA THR A 528 25.05 16.13 -26.63
C THR A 528 24.14 15.26 -27.47
N LEU A 529 23.51 14.26 -26.83
CA LEU A 529 22.49 13.41 -27.45
C LEU A 529 21.23 13.43 -26.60
N THR A 530 20.07 13.56 -27.25
CA THR A 530 18.76 13.39 -26.63
C THR A 530 18.00 12.30 -27.36
N VAL A 531 17.48 11.32 -26.63
CA VAL A 531 16.62 10.26 -27.16
C VAL A 531 15.24 10.45 -26.58
N THR A 532 14.25 10.68 -27.43
CA THR A 532 12.84 10.86 -27.03
C THR A 532 11.99 9.75 -27.61
N ALA A 533 11.13 9.14 -26.82
CA ALA A 533 10.01 8.34 -27.31
C ALA A 533 8.69 9.04 -27.00
N VAL A 534 7.82 9.12 -28.01
CA VAL A 534 6.47 9.66 -27.93
C VAL A 534 5.47 8.55 -28.20
N LEU A 535 4.53 8.38 -27.27
CA LEU A 535 3.42 7.45 -27.34
C LEU A 535 2.14 8.24 -27.61
N GLN A 536 1.36 7.83 -28.60
CA GLN A 536 0.08 8.49 -28.94
C GLN A 536 -0.88 7.53 -29.64
N GLY A 537 -2.08 8.02 -29.99
CA GLY A 537 -3.10 7.23 -30.69
C GLY A 537 -3.80 6.19 -29.82
N GLY A 538 -4.36 5.15 -30.42
CA GLY A 538 -5.20 4.15 -29.76
C GLY A 538 -6.70 4.47 -29.87
N GLN A 539 -7.54 3.54 -29.39
CA GLN A 539 -9.00 3.63 -29.51
C GLN A 539 -9.69 3.23 -28.20
N GLY A 540 -10.80 3.93 -27.89
CA GLY A 540 -11.65 3.63 -26.73
C GLY A 540 -10.97 3.90 -25.39
N GLN A 541 -11.56 3.36 -24.32
CA GLN A 541 -11.08 3.56 -22.94
C GLN A 541 -9.71 2.94 -22.67
N ASN A 542 -9.26 2.01 -23.53
CA ASN A 542 -7.96 1.34 -23.44
C ASN A 542 -6.88 1.96 -24.33
N ALA A 543 -7.15 3.11 -24.98
CA ALA A 543 -6.21 3.76 -25.89
C ALA A 543 -4.82 4.00 -25.26
N TRP A 544 -4.77 4.26 -23.95
CA TRP A 544 -3.55 4.50 -23.19
C TRP A 544 -2.53 3.36 -23.30
N GLN A 545 -2.98 2.09 -23.31
CA GLN A 545 -2.13 0.90 -23.40
C GLN A 545 -1.86 0.42 -24.84
N HIS A 546 -2.34 1.13 -25.87
CA HIS A 546 -2.17 0.70 -27.27
C HIS A 546 -0.79 1.04 -27.85
N ALA A 547 0.01 1.84 -27.15
CA ALA A 547 1.41 2.10 -27.46
C ALA A 547 2.26 1.69 -26.25
N GLN A 548 3.15 0.73 -26.43
CA GLN A 548 3.90 0.10 -25.34
C GLN A 548 5.39 0.08 -25.68
N LEU A 549 6.22 0.65 -24.80
CA LEU A 549 7.67 0.50 -24.88
C LEU A 549 8.11 -0.73 -24.10
N PHE A 550 9.09 -1.45 -24.64
CA PHE A 550 9.80 -2.51 -23.95
C PHE A 550 8.88 -3.65 -23.46
N ARG A 551 7.81 -3.95 -24.22
CA ARG A 551 6.87 -5.02 -23.91
C ARG A 551 7.58 -6.37 -23.91
N GLN A 552 7.65 -6.99 -22.73
CA GLN A 552 8.24 -8.32 -22.57
C GLN A 552 7.54 -9.12 -21.47
N SER A 553 7.89 -10.40 -21.36
CA SER A 553 7.42 -11.25 -20.26
C SER A 553 8.04 -10.82 -18.93
N LEU A 554 7.26 -10.86 -17.84
CA LEU A 554 7.73 -10.68 -16.45
C LEU A 554 8.82 -11.67 -16.04
N GLU A 555 8.90 -12.82 -16.73
CA GLU A 555 9.90 -13.86 -16.47
C GLU A 555 11.21 -13.61 -17.24
N ASN A 556 11.23 -12.68 -18.21
CA ASN A 556 12.42 -12.39 -19.01
C ASN A 556 13.37 -11.40 -18.31
N THR A 557 14.10 -11.89 -17.31
CA THR A 557 15.05 -11.08 -16.53
C THR A 557 16.37 -10.79 -17.24
N GLY A 558 16.65 -11.45 -18.38
CA GLY A 558 17.89 -11.29 -19.15
C GLY A 558 17.76 -10.45 -20.43
N GLY A 559 16.55 -10.06 -20.82
CA GLY A 559 16.31 -9.28 -22.04
C GLY A 559 16.86 -7.86 -21.99
N THR A 560 17.23 -7.30 -23.15
CA THR A 560 17.63 -5.90 -23.33
C THR A 560 16.73 -5.22 -24.38
N PRO A 561 15.45 -4.95 -24.04
CA PRO A 561 14.51 -4.30 -24.95
C PRO A 561 14.92 -2.86 -25.30
N LEU A 562 15.70 -2.20 -24.43
CA LEU A 562 16.46 -0.99 -24.76
C LEU A 562 17.94 -1.32 -24.74
N ASP A 563 18.64 -1.02 -25.84
CA ASP A 563 20.09 -1.14 -25.95
C ASP A 563 20.62 0.08 -26.71
N LEU A 564 21.51 0.84 -26.07
CA LEU A 564 22.02 2.11 -26.60
C LEU A 564 23.53 2.19 -26.37
N LYS A 565 24.27 2.39 -27.46
CA LYS A 565 25.71 2.63 -27.45
C LYS A 565 26.04 3.96 -28.11
N LEU A 566 26.76 4.81 -27.39
CA LEU A 566 27.43 5.99 -27.96
C LEU A 566 28.91 5.66 -28.12
N PHE A 567 29.42 5.81 -29.33
CA PHE A 567 30.85 5.77 -29.60
C PHE A 567 31.39 7.20 -29.60
N LEU A 568 32.51 7.37 -28.92
CA LEU A 568 33.19 8.64 -28.73
C LEU A 568 34.46 8.65 -29.60
N ASN A 569 34.95 9.83 -29.99
CA ASN A 569 36.21 9.99 -30.73
C ASN A 569 36.84 11.37 -30.56
#